data_AF-A0A522AQ83-F1
#
_entry.id   AF-A0A522AQ83-F1
#
_cell.length_a   1.000
_cell.length_b   1.000
_cell.length_c   1.000
_cell.angle_alpha   90.00
_cell.angle_beta   90.00
_cell.angle_gamma   90.00
#
_symmetry.space_group_name_H-M   'P 1'
#
loop_
_entity.id
_entity.type
_entity.pdbx_description
1 polymer ?
#
loop_
_entity_poly.entity_id
_entity_poly.type
_entity_poly.pdbx_seq_one_letter_code
_entity_poly.pdbx_strand_id
1 'polypeptide(L)'
;MTDQLSLRLEPALPNPPATLRPMLARTVTDPFDSADHLFEPSWGGLRVLAIVGPAATAGGGDVEFRQLDGSPLPSVPAELSGLGVRVAARSAVLDGELVVADATGSADPAELGRRLSGAPGRPVAFLAFDLLHLDGVSLLGQPLERRRQALRRTLRPGDEVLTVPAIPGEGKALFDAVVAQGLAGVLARHRSGPYLPGIRSRLWKFIPASGDGARDAPATPDDAMSAHDADGRAASAPVLAVIRRLPLGLDDLEPGGGDGSDPPAPA
;
A
#
# COMPACT_ATOMS: atom_id res chain seq x y z
N MET A 1 10.53 -6.81 -53.20
CA MET A 1 9.27 -6.04 -53.02
C MET A 1 9.02 -5.89 -51.53
N THR A 2 8.34 -4.82 -51.13
CA THR A 2 8.41 -4.25 -49.78
C THR A 2 7.85 -5.17 -48.71
N ASP A 3 8.71 -5.63 -47.80
CA ASP A 3 8.27 -6.19 -46.53
C ASP A 3 7.92 -5.01 -45.61
N GLN A 4 6.64 -4.64 -45.58
CA GLN A 4 6.17 -3.52 -44.78
C GLN A 4 6.14 -3.92 -43.32
N LEU A 5 7.12 -3.40 -42.57
CA LEU A 5 7.12 -3.29 -41.11
C LEU A 5 5.75 -2.83 -40.63
N SER A 6 4.93 -3.82 -40.24
CA SER A 6 3.61 -3.60 -39.70
C SER A 6 3.76 -3.11 -38.27
N LEU A 7 4.09 -1.82 -38.13
CA LEU A 7 4.03 -1.07 -36.88
C LEU A 7 2.58 -1.06 -36.41
N ARG A 8 2.18 -2.15 -35.75
CA ARG A 8 1.01 -2.17 -34.86
C ARG A 8 1.34 -1.23 -33.72
N LEU A 9 1.01 0.05 -33.91
CA LEU A 9 0.79 0.99 -32.83
C LEU A 9 -0.32 0.40 -31.96
N GLU A 10 0.04 -0.36 -30.94
CA GLU A 10 -0.88 -0.62 -29.84
C GLU A 10 -1.34 0.74 -29.32
N PRO A 11 -2.65 0.96 -29.15
CA PRO A 11 -3.14 2.23 -28.63
C PRO A 11 -2.52 2.46 -27.24
N ALA A 12 -1.96 3.65 -27.03
CA ALA A 12 -1.41 4.03 -25.74
C ALA A 12 -2.49 3.83 -24.66
N LEU A 13 -2.10 3.20 -23.55
CA LEU A 13 -3.05 2.93 -22.47
C LEU A 13 -3.64 4.25 -21.93
N PRO A 14 -4.93 4.27 -21.57
CA PRO A 14 -5.53 5.46 -20.97
C PRO A 14 -4.85 5.76 -19.63
N ASN A 15 -4.68 7.05 -19.34
CA ASN A 15 -4.28 7.50 -18.00
C ASN A 15 -5.31 7.02 -16.96
N PRO A 16 -4.87 6.57 -15.77
CA PRO A 16 -5.79 6.28 -14.69
C PRO A 16 -6.64 7.50 -14.31
N PRO A 17 -7.89 7.31 -13.83
CA PRO A 17 -8.84 8.41 -13.63
C PRO A 17 -8.32 9.45 -12.64
N ALA A 18 -8.14 10.69 -13.10
CA ALA A 18 -7.55 11.76 -12.29
C ALA A 18 -8.37 12.13 -11.02
N THR A 19 -9.68 11.84 -11.07
CA THR A 19 -10.65 12.07 -9.99
C THR A 19 -10.66 10.97 -8.93
N LEU A 20 -9.84 9.92 -9.04
CA LEU A 20 -9.80 8.86 -8.03
C LEU A 20 -9.41 9.44 -6.65
N ARG A 21 -10.04 8.93 -5.61
CA ARG A 21 -9.85 9.33 -4.21
C ARG A 21 -9.89 8.09 -3.32
N PRO A 22 -9.09 8.03 -2.23
CA PRO A 22 -9.14 6.89 -1.32
C PRO A 22 -10.55 6.59 -0.79
N MET A 23 -10.89 5.31 -0.70
CA MET A 23 -12.06 4.83 0.04
C MET A 23 -11.81 4.96 1.55
N LEU A 24 -12.84 5.35 2.30
CA LEU A 24 -12.70 5.69 3.71
C LEU A 24 -13.38 4.66 4.63
N ALA A 25 -12.70 4.35 5.73
CA ALA A 25 -13.23 3.49 6.78
C ALA A 25 -14.13 4.26 7.76
N ARG A 26 -15.01 3.53 8.44
CA ARG A 26 -15.69 3.99 9.66
C ARG A 26 -14.91 3.51 10.88
N THR A 27 -14.65 4.39 11.83
CA THR A 27 -14.09 3.97 13.13
C THR A 27 -15.12 3.12 13.88
N VAL A 28 -14.66 2.03 14.49
CA VAL A 28 -15.43 1.21 15.44
C VAL A 28 -14.55 0.96 16.67
N THR A 29 -15.16 0.76 17.83
CA THR A 29 -14.47 0.60 19.11
C THR A 29 -13.96 -0.81 19.34
N ASP A 30 -14.81 -1.81 19.10
CA ASP A 30 -14.57 -3.17 19.57
C ASP A 30 -13.92 -4.05 18.48
N PRO A 31 -12.83 -4.77 18.80
CA PRO A 31 -12.25 -5.74 17.89
C PRO A 31 -13.18 -6.96 17.72
N PHE A 32 -13.29 -7.43 16.47
CA PHE A 32 -14.24 -8.48 16.10
C PHE A 32 -13.62 -9.46 15.10
N ASP A 33 -14.12 -10.68 15.10
CA ASP A 33 -13.77 -11.71 14.12
C ASP A 33 -14.90 -11.81 13.08
N SER A 34 -14.58 -12.07 11.81
CA SER A 34 -15.58 -12.25 10.75
C SER A 34 -14.99 -12.89 9.50
N ALA A 35 -15.54 -14.04 9.10
CA ALA A 35 -15.15 -14.75 7.88
C ALA A 35 -15.37 -13.90 6.59
N ASP A 36 -16.23 -12.88 6.64
CA ASP A 36 -16.49 -11.96 5.54
C ASP A 36 -15.46 -10.82 5.44
N HIS A 37 -14.54 -10.69 6.41
CA HIS A 37 -13.57 -9.61 6.46
C HIS A 37 -12.13 -10.12 6.31
N LEU A 38 -11.32 -9.29 5.66
CA LEU A 38 -9.87 -9.31 5.70
C LEU A 38 -9.41 -8.24 6.69
N PHE A 39 -8.56 -8.63 7.64
CA PHE A 39 -8.02 -7.77 8.68
C PHE A 39 -6.56 -7.45 8.38
N GLU A 40 -6.20 -6.17 8.42
CA GLU A 40 -4.91 -5.68 8.00
C GLU A 40 -4.34 -4.74 9.09
N PRO A 41 -3.06 -4.84 9.45
CA PRO A 41 -2.41 -3.88 10.34
C PRO A 41 -2.36 -2.50 9.68
N SER A 42 -2.44 -1.45 10.48
CA SER A 42 -2.30 -0.07 10.05
C SER A 42 -1.28 0.66 10.90
N TRP A 43 -0.34 1.33 10.25
CA TRP A 43 0.73 2.07 10.90
C TRP A 43 0.33 3.51 11.25
N GLY A 44 -0.74 4.04 10.64
CA GLY A 44 -1.19 5.41 10.86
C GLY A 44 -0.32 6.43 10.13
N GLY A 45 0.26 6.02 8.99
CA GLY A 45 1.04 6.88 8.11
C GLY A 45 0.18 7.79 7.24
N LEU A 46 0.81 8.45 6.27
CA LEU A 46 0.11 9.28 5.30
C LEU A 46 -0.55 8.42 4.23
N ARG A 47 -1.88 8.45 4.15
CA ARG A 47 -2.64 7.74 3.11
C ARG A 47 -2.36 8.34 1.72
N VAL A 48 -1.93 7.50 0.77
CA VAL A 48 -1.69 7.92 -0.62
C VAL A 48 -2.16 6.89 -1.65
N LEU A 49 -2.57 7.38 -2.81
CA LEU A 49 -2.63 6.62 -4.06
C LEU A 49 -1.28 6.75 -4.77
N ALA A 50 -0.62 5.63 -5.06
CA ALA A 50 0.53 5.60 -5.97
C ALA A 50 0.02 5.34 -7.39
N ILE A 51 0.15 6.32 -8.27
CA ILE A 51 -0.29 6.28 -9.66
C ILE A 51 0.94 6.05 -10.53
N VAL A 52 0.99 4.89 -11.19
CA VAL A 52 1.99 4.55 -12.19
C VAL A 52 1.41 4.84 -13.57
N GLY A 53 1.98 5.85 -14.25
CA GLY A 53 1.53 6.31 -15.56
C GLY A 53 1.71 5.27 -16.68
N PRO A 54 0.99 5.41 -17.80
CA PRO A 54 1.17 4.58 -19.00
C PRO A 54 2.61 4.58 -19.54
N ALA A 55 3.15 3.38 -19.76
CA ALA A 55 4.44 3.14 -20.38
C ALA A 55 4.37 2.12 -21.52
N ALA A 56 5.37 2.13 -22.41
CA ALA A 56 5.48 1.15 -23.50
C ALA A 56 5.77 -0.27 -22.96
N THR A 57 6.56 -0.37 -21.89
CA THR A 57 6.98 -1.62 -21.24
C THR A 57 6.56 -1.63 -19.78
N ALA A 58 6.38 -2.84 -19.23
CA ALA A 58 6.10 -2.99 -17.81
C ALA A 58 7.24 -2.40 -16.95
N GLY A 59 6.88 -1.68 -15.90
CA GLY A 59 7.81 -1.04 -14.97
C GLY A 59 8.45 0.27 -15.47
N GLY A 60 8.10 0.75 -16.68
CA GLY A 60 8.63 1.99 -17.25
C GLY A 60 7.78 3.24 -17.00
N GLY A 61 6.76 3.16 -16.12
CA GLY A 61 5.81 4.26 -15.88
C GLY A 61 6.27 5.22 -14.78
N ASP A 62 6.11 6.52 -15.02
CA ASP A 62 6.34 7.57 -14.02
C ASP A 62 5.41 7.41 -12.82
N VAL A 63 5.89 7.76 -11.63
CA VAL A 63 5.17 7.61 -10.36
C VAL A 63 4.75 8.97 -9.81
N GLU A 64 3.44 9.16 -9.65
CA GLU A 64 2.85 10.26 -8.88
C GLU A 64 2.18 9.71 -7.62
N PHE A 65 2.40 10.35 -6.47
CA PHE A 65 1.61 10.09 -5.26
C PHE A 65 0.52 11.15 -5.10
N ARG A 66 -0.72 10.73 -4.81
CA ARG A 66 -1.83 11.63 -4.44
C ARG A 66 -2.32 11.36 -3.04
N GLN A 67 -2.50 12.42 -2.27
CA GLN A 67 -2.96 12.39 -0.87
C GLN A 67 -4.47 12.12 -0.78
N LEU A 68 -5.02 12.07 0.44
CA LEU A 68 -6.43 11.77 0.69
C LEU A 68 -7.40 12.80 0.07
N ASP A 69 -7.05 14.09 0.09
CA ASP A 69 -7.79 15.16 -0.61
C ASP A 69 -7.61 15.11 -2.14
N GLY A 70 -6.64 14.30 -2.59
CA GLY A 70 -6.17 14.13 -3.96
C GLY A 70 -5.37 15.29 -4.51
N SER A 71 -4.78 16.11 -3.64
CA SER A 71 -3.60 16.90 -3.99
C SER A 71 -2.42 15.96 -4.33
N PRO A 72 -1.52 16.35 -5.25
CA PRO A 72 -0.27 15.63 -5.44
C PRO A 72 0.62 15.78 -4.20
N LEU A 73 1.43 14.76 -3.91
CA LEU A 73 2.52 14.87 -2.94
C LEU A 73 3.57 15.85 -3.50
N PRO A 74 4.03 16.88 -2.77
CA PRO A 74 4.89 17.94 -3.32
C PRO A 74 6.22 17.44 -3.90
N SER A 75 6.77 16.36 -3.35
CA SER A 75 7.94 15.67 -3.86
C SER A 75 7.84 14.17 -3.54
N VAL A 76 8.38 13.34 -4.44
CA VAL A 76 8.51 11.89 -4.19
C VAL A 76 9.79 11.65 -3.40
N PRO A 77 9.75 10.94 -2.25
CA PRO A 77 10.96 10.52 -1.54
C PRO A 77 11.91 9.76 -2.47
N ALA A 78 13.20 10.06 -2.43
CA ALA A 78 14.18 9.54 -3.39
C ALA A 78 14.22 7.99 -3.39
N GLU A 79 14.09 7.39 -2.22
CA GLU A 79 13.96 5.96 -1.97
C GLU A 79 12.75 5.30 -2.68
N LEU A 80 11.69 6.07 -2.97
CA LEU A 80 10.49 5.60 -3.67
C LEU A 80 10.49 5.91 -5.17
N SER A 81 11.50 6.60 -5.70
CA SER A 81 11.61 6.91 -7.14
C SER A 81 11.64 5.66 -8.03
N GLY A 82 12.19 4.55 -7.53
CA GLY A 82 12.21 3.25 -8.21
C GLY A 82 10.91 2.44 -8.15
N LEU A 83 9.81 2.97 -7.56
CA LEU A 83 8.55 2.23 -7.39
C LEU A 83 7.98 1.75 -8.74
N GLY A 84 8.11 2.55 -9.81
CA GLY A 84 7.64 2.18 -11.15
C GLY A 84 8.20 0.83 -11.59
N VAL A 85 9.52 0.64 -11.48
CA VAL A 85 10.23 -0.60 -11.86
C VAL A 85 9.77 -1.83 -11.06
N ARG A 86 9.25 -1.61 -9.84
CA ARG A 86 8.69 -2.68 -8.99
C ARG A 86 7.29 -3.13 -9.42
N VAL A 87 6.62 -2.36 -10.27
CA VAL A 87 5.27 -2.65 -10.78
C VAL A 87 5.37 -3.37 -12.13
N ALA A 88 5.06 -4.66 -12.14
CA ALA A 88 5.04 -5.52 -13.32
C ALA A 88 3.80 -5.26 -14.22
N ALA A 89 3.57 -4.00 -14.57
CA ALA A 89 2.49 -3.52 -15.44
C ALA A 89 2.94 -2.27 -16.21
N ARG A 90 2.27 -1.97 -17.32
CA ARG A 90 2.44 -0.73 -18.11
C ARG A 90 1.73 0.46 -17.50
N SER A 91 0.69 0.26 -16.68
CA SER A 91 0.13 1.27 -15.78
C SER A 91 -0.57 0.63 -14.59
N ALA A 92 -0.63 1.35 -13.47
CA ALA A 92 -1.29 0.87 -12.26
C ALA A 92 -1.78 2.02 -11.37
N VAL A 93 -2.74 1.74 -10.49
CA VAL A 93 -2.98 2.58 -9.30
C VAL A 93 -3.04 1.69 -8.07
N LEU A 94 -2.11 1.92 -7.16
CA LEU A 94 -2.00 1.23 -5.87
C LEU A 94 -2.49 2.16 -4.76
N ASP A 95 -3.13 1.60 -3.74
CA ASP A 95 -3.65 2.37 -2.60
C ASP A 95 -2.95 1.87 -1.33
N GLY A 96 -2.26 2.77 -0.63
CA GLY A 96 -1.31 2.43 0.42
C GLY A 96 -1.04 3.57 1.42
N GLU A 97 -0.12 3.36 2.35
CA GLU A 97 0.34 4.40 3.28
C GLU A 97 1.85 4.62 3.20
N LEU A 98 2.27 5.88 3.31
CA LEU A 98 3.66 6.25 3.52
C LEU A 98 3.97 6.26 5.00
N VAL A 99 5.01 5.55 5.41
CA VAL A 99 5.44 5.44 6.81
C VAL A 99 6.93 5.75 6.93
N VAL A 100 7.32 6.28 8.08
CA VAL A 100 8.69 6.13 8.58
C VAL A 100 8.59 5.29 9.84
N ALA A 101 9.48 4.31 9.98
CA ALA A 101 9.57 3.46 11.16
C ALA A 101 10.78 3.84 12.02
N ASP A 102 10.68 3.64 13.33
CA ASP A 102 11.83 3.70 14.24
C ASP A 102 12.60 2.36 14.30
N ALA A 103 13.65 2.29 15.13
CA ALA A 103 14.43 1.07 15.31
C ALA A 103 13.65 -0.10 15.95
N THR A 104 12.46 0.16 16.50
CA THR A 104 11.54 -0.84 17.06
C THR A 104 10.51 -1.35 16.04
N GLY A 105 10.36 -0.67 14.90
CA GLY A 105 9.33 -0.94 13.90
C GLY A 105 8.02 -0.16 14.16
N SER A 106 8.00 0.73 15.16
CA SER A 106 6.88 1.63 15.43
C SER A 106 6.85 2.76 14.42
N ALA A 107 5.65 3.22 14.04
CA ALA A 107 5.49 4.34 13.12
C ALA A 107 5.90 5.67 13.79
N ASP A 108 6.57 6.54 13.03
CA ASP A 108 7.02 7.87 13.47
C ASP A 108 6.42 8.96 12.55
N PRO A 109 5.23 9.50 12.87
CA PRO A 109 4.57 10.52 12.07
C PRO A 109 5.33 11.86 12.04
N ALA A 110 6.10 12.17 13.09
CA ALA A 110 6.85 13.42 13.19
C ALA A 110 8.06 13.41 12.23
N GLU A 111 8.80 12.30 12.19
CA GLU A 111 9.86 12.10 11.20
C GLU A 111 9.30 11.98 9.78
N LEU A 112 8.15 11.32 9.58
CA LEU A 112 7.48 11.31 8.27
C LEU A 112 7.17 12.74 7.78
N GLY A 113 6.59 13.59 8.63
CA GLY A 113 6.34 15.01 8.32
C GLY A 113 7.62 15.77 7.93
N ARG A 114 8.71 15.59 8.69
CA ARG A 114 10.04 16.13 8.36
C ARG A 114 10.53 15.65 6.98
N ARG A 115 10.48 14.33 6.71
CA ARG A 115 10.94 13.72 5.45
C ARG A 115 10.16 14.23 4.24
N LEU A 116 8.83 14.33 4.35
CA LEU A 116 7.96 14.88 3.31
C LEU A 116 8.13 16.39 3.10
N SER A 117 8.67 17.09 4.10
CA SER A 117 9.11 18.50 4.00
C SER A 117 10.53 18.64 3.40
N GLY A 118 11.14 17.55 2.94
CA GLY A 118 12.46 17.53 2.30
C GLY A 118 13.65 17.44 3.26
N ALA A 119 13.44 17.33 4.58
CA ALA A 119 14.53 17.16 5.52
C ALA A 119 15.17 15.76 5.38
N PRO A 120 16.50 15.62 5.58
CA PRO A 120 17.14 14.31 5.67
C PRO A 120 16.69 13.58 6.95
N GLY A 121 16.73 12.24 6.91
CA GLY A 121 16.32 11.39 8.03
C GLY A 121 16.19 9.93 7.61
N ARG A 122 15.39 9.17 8.34
CA ARG A 122 15.09 7.75 8.04
C ARG A 122 14.32 7.57 6.71
N PRO A 123 14.46 6.42 6.02
CA PRO A 123 13.77 6.19 4.76
C PRO A 123 12.25 6.12 4.94
N VAL A 124 11.52 6.69 3.98
CA VAL A 124 10.07 6.59 3.84
C VAL A 124 9.72 5.32 3.08
N ALA A 125 8.91 4.45 3.66
CA ALA A 125 8.40 3.26 3.03
C ALA A 125 6.97 3.44 2.50
N PHE A 126 6.64 2.81 1.38
CA PHE A 126 5.28 2.69 0.87
C PHE A 126 4.71 1.29 1.13
N LEU A 127 3.68 1.24 1.95
CA LEU A 127 2.95 0.02 2.31
C LEU A 127 1.67 -0.07 1.47
N ALA A 128 1.74 -0.79 0.35
CA ALA A 128 0.62 -0.98 -0.57
C ALA A 128 -0.37 -2.02 -0.04
N PHE A 129 -1.68 -1.77 -0.16
CA PHE A 129 -2.67 -2.74 0.30
C PHE A 129 -3.93 -2.91 -0.57
N ASP A 130 -4.09 -2.13 -1.63
CA ASP A 130 -5.09 -2.37 -2.66
C ASP A 130 -4.55 -2.06 -4.07
N LEU A 131 -5.18 -2.62 -5.10
CA LEU A 131 -4.89 -2.35 -6.51
C LEU A 131 -6.18 -1.97 -7.21
N LEU A 132 -6.24 -0.72 -7.70
CA LEU A 132 -7.46 -0.06 -8.16
C LEU A 132 -7.57 -0.01 -9.69
N HIS A 133 -6.42 -0.01 -10.37
CA HIS A 133 -6.29 0.01 -11.82
C HIS A 133 -5.06 -0.81 -12.22
N LEU A 134 -5.14 -1.50 -13.36
CA LEU A 134 -4.05 -2.31 -13.92
C LEU A 134 -4.14 -2.29 -15.45
N ASP A 135 -3.08 -1.89 -16.14
CA ASP A 135 -2.98 -1.86 -17.62
C ASP A 135 -4.19 -1.23 -18.33
N GLY A 136 -4.63 -0.07 -17.83
CA GLY A 136 -5.80 0.64 -18.34
C GLY A 136 -7.17 0.05 -17.94
N VAL A 137 -7.21 -1.07 -17.22
CA VAL A 137 -8.45 -1.71 -16.73
C VAL A 137 -8.74 -1.31 -15.29
N SER A 138 -9.98 -0.89 -15.02
CA SER A 138 -10.46 -0.56 -13.68
C SER A 138 -10.79 -1.83 -12.88
N LEU A 139 -10.26 -1.92 -11.66
CA LEU A 139 -10.54 -3.01 -10.71
C LEU A 139 -11.54 -2.60 -9.62
N LEU A 140 -12.07 -1.37 -9.65
CA LEU A 140 -12.91 -0.83 -8.55
C LEU A 140 -14.14 -1.68 -8.25
N GLY A 141 -14.79 -2.24 -9.28
CA GLY A 141 -15.95 -3.13 -9.12
C GLY A 141 -15.61 -4.56 -8.70
N GLN A 142 -14.32 -4.94 -8.67
CA GLN A 142 -13.90 -6.30 -8.31
C GLN A 142 -13.89 -6.51 -6.79
N PRO A 143 -14.17 -7.74 -6.30
CA PRO A 143 -13.96 -8.13 -4.91
C PRO A 143 -12.56 -7.76 -4.39
N LEU A 144 -12.47 -7.30 -3.14
CA LEU A 144 -11.18 -6.98 -2.49
C LEU A 144 -10.17 -8.14 -2.59
N GLU A 145 -10.61 -9.38 -2.43
CA GLU A 145 -9.73 -10.56 -2.60
C GLU A 145 -9.08 -10.63 -3.98
N ARG A 146 -9.84 -10.32 -5.05
CA ARG A 146 -9.31 -10.29 -6.42
C ARG A 146 -8.33 -9.15 -6.62
N ARG A 147 -8.62 -7.97 -6.06
CA ARG A 147 -7.71 -6.81 -6.09
C ARG A 147 -6.41 -7.09 -5.33
N ARG A 148 -6.47 -7.71 -4.16
CA ARG A 148 -5.30 -8.13 -3.37
C ARG A 148 -4.53 -9.32 -3.97
N GLN A 149 -5.20 -10.19 -4.73
CA GLN A 149 -4.54 -11.23 -5.53
C GLN A 149 -3.78 -10.62 -6.73
N ALA A 150 -4.38 -9.64 -7.41
CA ALA A 150 -3.71 -8.90 -8.48
C ALA A 150 -2.53 -8.08 -7.94
N LEU A 151 -2.70 -7.35 -6.83
CA LEU A 151 -1.63 -6.60 -6.16
C LEU A 151 -0.38 -7.47 -5.92
N ARG A 152 -0.54 -8.66 -5.33
CA ARG A 152 0.56 -9.59 -5.05
C ARG A 152 1.25 -10.16 -6.30
N ARG A 153 0.59 -10.15 -7.46
CA ARG A 153 1.18 -10.57 -8.75
C ARG A 153 1.88 -9.42 -9.46
N THR A 154 1.37 -8.20 -9.28
CA THR A 154 1.86 -7.00 -9.98
C THR A 154 3.01 -6.32 -9.22
N LEU A 155 2.93 -6.18 -7.90
CA LEU A 155 3.93 -5.46 -7.11
C LEU A 155 5.02 -6.41 -6.62
N ARG A 156 6.27 -6.17 -7.03
CA ARG A 156 7.47 -6.85 -6.56
C ARG A 156 7.99 -6.16 -5.29
N PRO A 157 7.95 -6.79 -4.10
CA PRO A 157 8.41 -6.16 -2.88
C PRO A 157 9.91 -5.79 -2.90
N GLY A 158 10.32 -4.93 -1.98
CA GLY A 158 11.70 -4.64 -1.63
C GLY A 158 11.76 -3.76 -0.39
N ASP A 159 12.95 -3.24 -0.09
CA ASP A 159 13.30 -2.65 1.20
C ASP A 159 12.32 -1.55 1.65
N GLU A 160 11.94 -0.62 0.76
CA GLU A 160 11.02 0.49 1.06
C GLU A 160 9.63 0.34 0.40
N VAL A 161 9.36 -0.74 -0.33
CA VAL A 161 8.09 -0.93 -1.05
C VAL A 161 7.54 -2.32 -0.78
N LEU A 162 6.45 -2.39 -0.01
CA LEU A 162 5.93 -3.63 0.55
C LEU A 162 4.43 -3.80 0.30
N THR A 163 3.96 -5.04 0.33
CA THR A 163 2.52 -5.35 0.37
C THR A 163 2.12 -5.64 1.80
N VAL A 164 1.14 -4.91 2.34
CA VAL A 164 0.58 -5.17 3.67
C VAL A 164 -0.11 -6.55 3.67
N PRO A 165 0.19 -7.46 4.61
CA PRO A 165 -0.48 -8.75 4.72
C PRO A 165 -1.94 -8.60 5.17
N ALA A 166 -2.80 -9.57 4.84
CA ALA A 166 -4.20 -9.57 5.27
C ALA A 166 -4.59 -10.93 5.83
N ILE A 167 -5.25 -10.90 6.97
CA ILE A 167 -5.65 -12.08 7.74
C ILE A 167 -7.16 -12.29 7.57
N PRO A 168 -7.62 -13.43 7.03
CA PRO A 168 -9.04 -13.72 6.91
C PRO A 168 -9.60 -14.12 8.27
N GLY A 169 -10.76 -13.58 8.66
CA GLY A 169 -11.47 -14.06 9.86
C GLY A 169 -10.97 -13.52 11.20
N GLU A 170 -9.67 -13.59 11.46
CA GLU A 170 -9.05 -13.47 12.80
C GLU A 170 -8.69 -12.02 13.19
N GLY A 171 -9.72 -11.18 13.34
CA GLY A 171 -9.53 -9.76 13.64
C GLY A 171 -9.06 -9.45 15.05
N LYS A 172 -9.47 -10.24 16.06
CA LYS A 172 -9.06 -10.01 17.46
C LYS A 172 -7.60 -10.38 17.71
N ALA A 173 -7.16 -11.53 17.22
CA ALA A 173 -5.77 -11.98 17.36
C ALA A 173 -4.80 -10.98 16.69
N LEU A 174 -5.17 -10.44 15.52
CA LEU A 174 -4.40 -9.38 14.88
C LEU A 174 -4.42 -8.08 15.70
N PHE A 175 -5.57 -7.70 16.29
CA PHE A 175 -5.68 -6.51 17.13
C PHE A 175 -4.77 -6.58 18.36
N ASP A 176 -4.75 -7.71 19.08
CA ASP A 176 -3.86 -7.92 20.23
C ASP A 176 -2.38 -7.80 19.83
N ALA A 177 -1.99 -8.34 18.66
CA ALA A 177 -0.64 -8.21 18.12
C ALA A 177 -0.29 -6.76 17.70
N VAL A 178 -1.24 -6.03 17.10
CA VAL A 178 -1.11 -4.61 16.73
C VAL A 178 -0.92 -3.73 17.98
N VAL A 179 -1.71 -3.95 19.03
CA VAL A 179 -1.58 -3.26 20.32
C VAL A 179 -0.22 -3.55 20.96
N ALA A 180 0.20 -4.81 21.01
CA ALA A 180 1.48 -5.22 21.58
C ALA A 180 2.70 -4.64 20.82
N GLN A 181 2.53 -4.26 19.55
CA GLN A 181 3.57 -3.64 18.71
C GLN A 181 3.46 -2.11 18.61
N GLY A 182 2.54 -1.48 19.36
CA GLY A 182 2.39 -0.02 19.34
C GLY A 182 1.89 0.55 18.00
N LEU A 183 1.26 -0.28 17.17
CA LEU A 183 0.74 0.12 15.86
C LEU A 183 -0.60 0.87 16.01
N ALA A 184 -0.98 1.67 15.00
CA ALA A 184 -2.12 2.58 15.13
C ALA A 184 -3.48 1.87 15.24
N GLY A 185 -3.64 0.69 14.61
CA GLY A 185 -4.87 -0.08 14.67
C GLY A 185 -4.98 -1.18 13.61
N VAL A 186 -6.19 -1.74 13.50
CA VAL A 186 -6.56 -2.74 12.48
C VAL A 186 -7.58 -2.16 11.51
N LEU A 187 -7.34 -2.35 10.22
CA LEU A 187 -8.27 -2.08 9.15
C LEU A 187 -8.99 -3.38 8.75
N ALA A 188 -10.29 -3.48 9.06
CA ALA A 188 -11.13 -4.61 8.71
C ALA A 188 -11.96 -4.29 7.45
N ARG A 189 -11.77 -5.05 6.37
CA ARG A 189 -12.35 -4.77 5.05
C ARG A 189 -13.12 -5.96 4.50
N HIS A 190 -14.34 -5.74 4.02
CA HIS A 190 -15.21 -6.78 3.47
C HIS A 190 -14.56 -7.45 2.24
N ARG A 191 -14.31 -8.77 2.31
CA ARG A 191 -13.50 -9.53 1.35
C ARG A 191 -14.09 -9.54 -0.07
N SER A 192 -15.41 -9.58 -0.17
CA SER A 192 -16.16 -9.48 -1.43
C SER A 192 -16.55 -8.05 -1.81
N GLY A 193 -16.18 -7.04 -1.01
CA GLY A 193 -16.61 -5.66 -1.20
C GLY A 193 -15.92 -4.96 -2.39
N PRO A 194 -16.66 -4.16 -3.18
CA PRO A 194 -16.06 -3.27 -4.18
C PRO A 194 -15.27 -2.14 -3.51
N TYR A 195 -14.47 -1.45 -4.30
CA TYR A 195 -13.87 -0.17 -3.92
C TYR A 195 -14.85 0.97 -4.24
N LEU A 196 -15.05 1.88 -3.29
CA LEU A 196 -15.97 3.02 -3.40
C LEU A 196 -15.17 4.33 -3.24
N PRO A 197 -14.64 4.92 -4.34
CA PRO A 197 -13.75 6.07 -4.28
C PRO A 197 -14.34 7.26 -3.53
N GLY A 198 -13.61 7.82 -2.56
CA GLY A 198 -14.05 8.96 -1.75
C GLY A 198 -15.20 8.68 -0.76
N ILE A 199 -15.74 7.46 -0.69
CA ILE A 199 -16.89 7.12 0.17
C ILE A 199 -16.45 6.55 1.52
N ARG A 200 -17.01 7.08 2.61
CA ARG A 200 -16.89 6.51 3.96
C ARG A 200 -17.87 5.35 4.17
N SER A 201 -17.42 4.15 3.84
CA SER A 201 -18.25 2.95 3.72
C SER A 201 -18.44 2.18 5.04
N ARG A 202 -19.48 1.35 5.11
CA ARG A 202 -19.65 0.33 6.16
C ARG A 202 -18.83 -0.94 5.88
N LEU A 203 -18.38 -1.11 4.64
CA LEU A 203 -17.57 -2.26 4.21
C LEU A 203 -16.12 -2.19 4.72
N TRP A 204 -15.67 -1.01 5.14
CA TRP A 204 -14.34 -0.77 5.70
C TRP A 204 -14.50 -0.21 7.11
N LYS A 205 -13.88 -0.85 8.09
CA LYS A 205 -13.88 -0.43 9.50
C LYS A 205 -12.45 -0.26 9.97
N PHE A 206 -12.20 0.77 10.77
CA PHE A 206 -10.93 0.97 11.46
C PHE A 206 -11.12 0.78 12.95
N ILE A 207 -10.28 -0.04 13.58
CA ILE A 207 -10.31 -0.40 14.99
C ILE A 207 -9.02 0.19 15.59
N PRO A 208 -9.07 1.33 16.30
CA PRO A 208 -7.87 1.99 16.81
C PRO A 208 -7.28 1.20 17.99
N ALA A 209 -5.96 1.09 18.03
CA ALA A 209 -5.25 0.37 19.12
C ALA A 209 -5.25 1.15 20.45
N SER A 210 -5.40 2.47 20.40
CA SER A 210 -5.54 3.32 21.59
C SER A 210 -7.01 3.46 21.97
N GLY A 211 -7.37 2.96 23.16
CA GLY A 211 -8.70 3.08 23.74
C GLY A 211 -9.01 4.48 24.28
N ASP A 212 -9.02 5.48 23.40
CA ASP A 212 -9.67 6.78 23.63
C ASP A 212 -10.49 7.15 22.39
N GLY A 213 -11.78 7.41 22.59
CA GLY A 213 -12.64 7.93 21.53
C GLY A 213 -12.15 9.32 21.10
N ALA A 214 -12.11 9.57 19.80
CA ALA A 214 -11.62 10.81 19.17
C ALA A 214 -10.11 11.06 19.28
N ARG A 215 -9.32 10.24 18.56
CA ARG A 215 -8.38 10.81 17.60
C ARG A 215 -9.03 10.73 16.22
N ASP A 216 -9.39 11.90 15.68
CA ASP A 216 -9.95 12.00 14.33
C ASP A 216 -8.94 11.55 13.26
N ALA A 217 -9.45 11.32 12.04
CA ALA A 217 -8.64 10.98 10.88
C ALA A 217 -7.50 12.01 10.65
N PRO A 218 -6.33 11.59 10.10
CA PRO A 218 -5.07 12.29 10.29
C PRO A 218 -4.98 13.70 9.68
N ALA A 219 -4.78 14.70 10.55
CA ALA A 219 -4.28 16.08 10.36
C ALA A 219 -4.21 16.76 11.76
N THR A 220 -3.32 17.68 12.15
CA THR A 220 -2.09 18.32 11.61
C THR A 220 -1.01 18.39 12.73
N PRO A 221 0.29 18.66 12.45
CA PRO A 221 1.33 18.66 13.50
C PRO A 221 1.41 19.98 14.29
N ASP A 222 1.78 19.90 15.57
CA ASP A 222 2.62 20.93 16.22
C ASP A 222 3.42 20.38 17.43
N ASP A 223 4.60 20.97 17.65
CA ASP A 223 5.55 20.91 18.78
C ASP A 223 5.77 19.63 19.64
N ALA A 224 6.98 19.04 19.58
CA ALA A 224 7.99 19.18 20.65
C ALA A 224 9.36 18.47 20.41
N MET A 225 10.43 19.16 20.83
CA MET A 225 11.83 18.75 21.14
C MET A 225 12.00 17.44 21.93
N SER A 226 13.17 16.78 22.08
CA SER A 226 14.50 16.80 21.42
C SER A 226 15.40 15.72 22.08
N ALA A 227 16.21 14.97 21.32
CA ALA A 227 17.48 14.40 21.78
C ALA A 227 18.32 13.89 20.60
N HIS A 228 19.63 14.14 20.61
CA HIS A 228 20.60 13.57 19.67
C HIS A 228 21.12 12.22 20.20
N ASP A 229 21.41 11.27 19.30
CA ASP A 229 22.81 11.01 18.92
C ASP A 229 22.92 10.15 17.66
N ALA A 230 24.09 10.16 17.03
CA ALA A 230 24.32 9.64 15.69
C ALA A 230 25.03 8.28 15.71
N ASP A 231 24.70 7.40 14.76
CA ASP A 231 25.74 6.87 13.88
C ASP A 231 25.20 6.36 12.53
N GLY A 232 25.91 6.71 11.46
CA GLY A 232 25.41 6.54 10.09
C GLY A 232 25.87 5.26 9.41
N ARG A 233 25.19 4.11 9.63
CA ARG A 233 25.32 2.95 8.71
C ARG A 233 24.23 1.85 8.72
N ALA A 234 23.08 2.04 9.37
CA ALA A 234 22.05 0.99 9.50
C ALA A 234 20.67 1.39 8.92
N ALA A 235 20.60 1.70 7.62
CA ALA A 235 19.40 2.28 7.00
C ALA A 235 18.29 1.29 6.58
N SER A 236 18.58 -0.01 6.41
CA SER A 236 17.65 -0.96 5.75
C SER A 236 16.93 -1.96 6.68
N ALA A 237 17.25 -1.97 7.98
CA ALA A 237 16.66 -2.92 8.93
C ALA A 237 15.20 -2.62 9.39
N PRO A 238 14.80 -1.34 9.64
CA PRO A 238 13.50 -1.05 10.25
C PRO A 238 12.28 -1.51 9.42
N VAL A 239 12.28 -1.23 8.13
CA VAL A 239 11.10 -1.41 7.26
C VAL A 239 10.83 -2.89 6.96
N LEU A 240 11.85 -3.74 6.93
CA LEU A 240 11.66 -5.20 6.89
C LEU A 240 11.28 -5.77 8.27
N ALA A 241 11.76 -5.19 9.37
CA ALA A 241 11.34 -5.58 10.71
C ALA A 241 9.85 -5.28 10.97
N VAL A 242 9.33 -4.19 10.39
CA VAL A 242 7.91 -3.79 10.42
C VAL A 242 6.95 -4.92 9.98
N ILE A 243 7.28 -5.66 8.91
CA ILE A 243 6.43 -6.79 8.47
C ILE A 243 6.84 -8.11 9.14
N ARG A 244 8.14 -8.34 9.39
CA ARG A 244 8.66 -9.60 9.98
C ARG A 244 8.36 -9.79 11.47
N ARG A 245 7.92 -8.75 12.19
CA ARG A 245 7.55 -8.83 13.62
C ARG A 245 6.09 -9.18 13.88
N LEU A 246 5.22 -9.06 12.89
CA LEU A 246 3.87 -9.64 12.98
C LEU A 246 4.01 -11.17 12.91
N PRO A 247 3.33 -11.95 13.77
CA PRO A 247 3.44 -13.42 13.82
C PRO A 247 2.66 -14.06 12.66
N LEU A 248 3.08 -13.72 11.44
CA LEU A 248 2.50 -14.14 10.19
C LEU A 248 3.50 -15.08 9.54
N GLY A 249 3.05 -16.26 9.12
CA GLY A 249 3.87 -17.19 8.34
C GLY A 249 4.22 -16.55 7.00
N LEU A 250 5.34 -15.85 6.94
CA LEU A 250 5.87 -15.22 5.72
C LEU A 250 6.70 -16.21 4.87
N ASP A 251 6.88 -17.44 5.37
CA ASP A 251 7.57 -18.54 4.67
C ASP A 251 6.84 -18.96 3.38
N ASP A 252 5.57 -18.61 3.22
CA ASP A 252 4.77 -18.79 1.99
C ASP A 252 5.03 -17.73 0.90
N LEU A 253 6.06 -16.88 1.04
CA LEU A 253 6.44 -15.84 0.06
C LEU A 253 7.69 -16.18 -0.78
N GLU A 254 8.03 -17.46 -0.91
CA GLU A 254 9.06 -17.94 -1.84
C GLU A 254 8.64 -17.77 -3.33
N PRO A 255 9.56 -17.32 -4.22
CA PRO A 255 9.24 -17.08 -5.61
C PRO A 255 9.29 -18.35 -6.48
N GLY A 256 8.15 -19.01 -6.63
CA GLY A 256 7.79 -19.77 -7.84
C GLY A 256 8.53 -21.10 -8.08
N GLY A 257 7.99 -22.19 -7.54
CA GLY A 257 8.08 -23.50 -8.18
C GLY A 257 7.11 -23.54 -9.37
N GLY A 258 7.63 -23.55 -10.59
CA GLY A 258 6.80 -23.65 -11.79
C GLY A 258 6.30 -25.07 -12.02
N ASP A 259 4.98 -25.26 -12.07
CA ASP A 259 4.37 -26.44 -12.70
C ASP A 259 3.90 -26.06 -14.11
N GLY A 260 4.35 -26.85 -15.09
CA GLY A 260 4.09 -26.62 -16.50
C GLY A 260 2.77 -27.25 -16.90
N SER A 261 1.77 -26.43 -17.21
CA SER A 261 0.52 -26.88 -17.81
C SER A 261 0.12 -25.91 -18.92
N ASP A 262 0.49 -26.25 -20.16
CA ASP A 262 0.05 -25.53 -21.35
C ASP A 262 -1.48 -25.59 -21.48
N PRO A 263 -2.15 -24.47 -21.83
CA PRO A 263 -3.57 -24.50 -22.17
C PRO A 263 -3.76 -25.17 -23.55
N PRO A 264 -4.84 -25.94 -23.76
CA PRO A 264 -5.11 -26.58 -25.05
C PRO A 264 -5.42 -25.53 -26.14
N ALA A 265 -4.89 -25.76 -27.34
CA ALA A 265 -5.16 -24.92 -28.50
C ALA A 265 -6.65 -24.99 -28.93
N PRO A 266 -7.23 -23.90 -29.47
CA PRO A 266 -8.60 -23.90 -29.96
C PRO A 266 -8.75 -24.71 -31.26
N ALA A 267 -9.92 -25.35 -31.41
CA ALA A 267 -10.37 -26.01 -32.63
C ALA A 267 -11.22 -25.07 -33.51
#